data_AF-G1XRH7-F1
#
_entry.id   AF-G1XRH7-F1
#
_cell.length_a   1.000
_cell.length_b   1.000
_cell.length_c   1.000
_cell.angle_alpha   90.00
_cell.angle_beta   90.00
_cell.angle_gamma   90.00
#
_symmetry.space_group_name_H-M   'P 1'
#
loop_
_entity.id
_entity.type
_entity.pdbx_description
1 polymer ?
#
loop_
_entity_poly.entity_id
_entity_poly.type
_entity_poly.pdbx_seq_one_letter_code
_entity_poly.pdbx_strand_id
1 'polypeptide(L)'
;MVRPVQNPSGSLPDPEQARYHLPSSNPLPLSSAQESQVRDQYYANVRAICAEEIRRYAECARGRTFSMVWKCREQQRIMNGCMVLNATQEEQDRAREEWFRKKLEKAEKIKRRKEQEDAAAATGKA
;
A
#
# COMPACT_ATOMS: atom_id res chain seq x y z
N MET A 1 -34.44 1.25 -13.83
CA MET A 1 -33.88 1.41 -15.19
C MET A 1 -32.41 1.78 -15.03
N VAL A 2 -31.51 0.81 -15.20
CA VAL A 2 -30.05 1.00 -15.03
C VAL A 2 -29.47 1.35 -16.39
N ARG A 3 -28.75 2.47 -16.48
CA ARG A 3 -28.04 2.87 -17.71
C ARG A 3 -26.72 2.08 -17.80
N PRO A 4 -26.37 1.49 -18.94
CA PRO A 4 -25.09 0.80 -19.10
C PRO A 4 -23.95 1.82 -19.21
N VAL A 5 -22.85 1.58 -18.48
CA VAL A 5 -21.59 2.29 -18.66
C VAL A 5 -20.94 1.74 -19.92
N GLN A 6 -20.87 2.57 -20.96
CA GLN A 6 -20.17 2.25 -22.19
C GLN A 6 -18.66 2.39 -21.96
N ASN A 7 -17.93 1.30 -22.16
CA ASN A 7 -16.47 1.27 -22.19
C ASN A 7 -16.05 1.50 -23.65
N PRO A 8 -15.40 2.61 -24.03
CA PRO A 8 -15.01 2.81 -25.41
C PRO A 8 -13.84 1.90 -25.78
N SER A 9 -14.05 1.20 -26.88
CA SER A 9 -13.16 0.26 -27.55
C SER A 9 -11.74 0.77 -27.75
N GLY A 10 -10.83 -0.20 -27.85
CA GLY A 10 -9.42 -0.02 -28.11
C GLY A 10 -9.11 0.82 -29.35
N SER A 11 -8.15 1.72 -29.15
CA SER A 11 -7.40 2.40 -30.20
C SER A 11 -5.97 1.84 -30.16
N LEU A 12 -5.54 1.28 -31.31
CA LEU A 12 -4.13 0.95 -31.54
C LEU A 12 -3.30 2.24 -31.45
N PRO A 13 -2.11 2.22 -30.82
CA PRO A 13 -1.28 3.42 -30.69
C PRO A 13 -0.67 3.82 -32.04
N ASP A 14 -0.84 5.09 -32.39
CA ASP A 14 -0.26 5.78 -33.55
C ASP A 14 1.27 5.89 -33.42
N PRO A 15 2.07 5.48 -34.44
CA PRO A 15 3.53 5.48 -34.36
C PRO A 15 4.21 6.86 -34.46
N GLU A 16 3.47 7.96 -34.72
CA GLU A 16 4.05 9.29 -34.98
C GLU A 16 4.04 10.24 -33.76
N GLN A 17 3.49 9.84 -32.61
CA GLN A 17 3.52 10.69 -31.42
C GLN A 17 4.89 10.64 -30.74
N ALA A 18 5.67 11.69 -30.99
CA ALA A 18 6.91 12.01 -30.30
C ALA A 18 6.82 11.66 -28.81
N ARG A 19 7.75 10.81 -28.37
CA ARG A 19 7.88 10.34 -26.99
C ARG A 19 7.91 11.54 -26.05
N TYR A 20 6.76 11.87 -25.46
CA TYR A 20 6.68 12.81 -24.37
C TYR A 20 7.64 12.30 -23.29
N HIS A 21 8.68 13.10 -23.00
CA HIS A 21 9.49 12.90 -21.81
C HIS A 21 8.57 13.06 -20.61
N LEU A 22 8.05 11.94 -20.13
CA LEU A 22 7.27 11.91 -18.89
C LEU A 22 8.24 12.32 -17.77
N PRO A 23 7.97 13.39 -17.01
CA PRO A 23 8.58 13.49 -15.70
C PRO A 23 8.18 12.21 -14.94
N SER A 24 9.17 11.54 -14.36
CA SER A 24 9.03 10.32 -13.56
C SER A 24 8.25 10.62 -12.27
N SER A 25 6.99 10.99 -12.41
CA SER A 25 6.03 11.30 -11.35
C SER A 25 4.72 10.55 -11.55
N ASN A 26 4.57 9.82 -12.66
CA ASN A 26 3.45 8.91 -12.85
C ASN A 26 3.94 7.47 -12.65
N PRO A 27 3.68 6.84 -11.49
CA PRO A 27 4.14 5.50 -11.20
C PRO A 27 3.50 4.47 -12.14
N LEU A 28 4.23 3.40 -12.43
CA LEU A 28 3.79 2.29 -13.28
C LEU A 28 2.35 1.85 -12.92
N PRO A 29 1.46 1.66 -13.92
CA PRO A 29 0.07 1.28 -13.64
C PRO A 29 0.04 -0.09 -12.97
N LEU A 30 -0.43 -0.12 -11.72
CA LEU A 30 -0.59 -1.33 -10.94
C LEU A 30 -1.98 -1.93 -11.20
N SER A 31 -2.09 -3.25 -11.13
CA SER A 31 -3.39 -3.91 -11.04
C SER A 31 -4.13 -3.44 -9.78
N SER A 32 -5.47 -3.42 -9.82
CA SER A 32 -6.32 -3.03 -8.69
C SER A 32 -5.98 -3.78 -7.38
N ALA A 33 -5.63 -5.07 -7.49
CA ALA A 33 -5.21 -5.89 -6.35
C ALA A 33 -3.84 -5.49 -5.79
N GLN A 34 -2.93 -5.00 -6.64
CA GLN A 34 -1.61 -4.51 -6.24
C GLN A 34 -1.74 -3.13 -5.59
N GLU A 35 -2.57 -2.25 -6.12
CA GLU A 35 -2.87 -0.96 -5.50
C GLU A 35 -3.50 -1.10 -4.12
N SER A 36 -4.34 -2.12 -3.90
CA SER A 36 -4.89 -2.40 -2.57
C SER A 36 -3.79 -2.72 -1.57
N GLN A 37 -2.81 -3.54 -1.95
CA GLN A 37 -1.67 -3.87 -1.09
C GLN A 37 -0.80 -2.64 -0.79
N VAL A 38 -0.65 -1.73 -1.76
CA VAL A 38 0.04 -0.45 -1.53
C VAL A 38 -0.77 0.43 -0.56
N ARG A 39 -2.10 0.51 -0.72
CA ARG A 39 -2.96 1.25 0.22
C ARG A 39 -2.87 0.68 1.63
N ASP A 40 -2.79 -0.63 1.77
CA ASP A 40 -2.60 -1.28 3.08
C ASP A 40 -1.25 -0.89 3.70
N GLN A 41 -0.17 -0.89 2.91
CA GLN A 41 1.16 -0.44 3.36
C GLN A 41 1.14 1.04 3.76
N TYR A 42 0.49 1.88 2.95
CA TYR A 42 0.31 3.31 3.21
C TYR A 42 -0.41 3.55 4.54
N TYR A 43 -1.55 2.89 4.76
CA TYR A 43 -2.28 3.02 6.03
C TYR A 43 -1.47 2.48 7.21
N ALA A 44 -0.66 1.43 7.02
CA ALA A 44 0.23 0.95 8.06
C ALA A 44 1.30 1.99 8.43
N ASN A 45 1.89 2.65 7.43
CA ASN A 45 2.90 3.69 7.63
C ASN A 45 2.32 4.91 8.36
N VAL A 46 1.15 5.40 7.93
CA VAL A 46 0.46 6.54 8.60
C VAL A 46 0.09 6.19 10.04
N ARG A 47 -0.40 4.97 10.30
CA ARG A 47 -0.69 4.51 11.68
C ARG A 47 0.56 4.38 12.53
N ALA A 48 1.71 4.06 11.94
CA ALA A 48 2.98 4.00 12.67
C ALA A 48 3.44 5.41 13.11
N ILE A 49 3.22 6.42 12.27
CA ILE A 49 3.49 7.83 12.61
C ILE A 49 2.57 8.30 13.74
N CYS A 50 1.27 8.01 13.63
CA CYS A 50 0.24 8.43 14.59
C CYS A 50 0.04 7.43 15.76
N ALA A 51 1.06 6.64 16.10
CA ALA A 51 0.91 5.54 17.05
C ALA A 51 0.52 6.00 18.46
N GLU A 52 0.99 7.18 18.89
CA GLU A 52 0.72 7.72 20.22
C GLU A 52 -0.75 8.15 20.37
N GLU A 53 -1.31 8.81 19.36
CA GLU A 53 -2.69 9.27 19.31
C GLU A 53 -3.65 8.07 19.23
N ILE A 54 -3.28 7.06 18.44
CA ILE A 54 -4.01 5.79 18.38
C ILE A 54 -4.00 5.10 19.75
N ARG A 55 -2.85 5.09 20.44
CA ARG A 55 -2.73 4.52 21.78
C ARG A 55 -3.66 5.22 22.77
N ARG A 56 -3.67 6.56 22.81
CA ARG A 56 -4.55 7.34 23.70
C ARG A 56 -6.03 7.08 23.41
N TYR A 57 -6.40 6.98 22.13
CA TYR A 57 -7.75 6.58 21.76
C TYR A 57 -8.07 5.16 22.23
N ALA A 58 -7.16 4.20 22.05
CA ALA A 58 -7.32 2.81 22.49
C ALA A 58 -7.44 2.69 24.02
N GLU A 59 -6.73 3.52 24.78
CA GLU A 59 -6.84 3.59 26.24
C GLU A 59 -8.22 4.09 26.68
N CYS A 60 -8.74 5.15 26.05
CA CYS A 60 -10.11 5.61 26.32
C CYS A 60 -11.15 4.56 25.91
N ALA A 61 -10.94 3.91 24.77
CA ALA A 61 -11.80 2.88 24.21
C ALA A 61 -11.85 1.60 25.08
N ARG A 62 -10.80 1.32 25.85
CA ARG A 62 -10.70 0.11 26.66
C ARG A 62 -11.84 0.03 27.67
N GLY A 63 -12.65 -1.02 27.57
CA GLY A 63 -13.79 -1.27 28.45
C GLY A 63 -15.06 -0.46 28.13
N ARG A 64 -15.08 0.31 27.03
CA ARG A 64 -16.26 1.07 26.59
C ARG A 64 -16.67 0.56 25.22
N THR A 65 -17.68 -0.29 25.14
CA THR A 65 -18.20 -0.81 23.85
C THR A 65 -19.25 0.11 23.24
N PHE A 66 -20.25 0.51 24.04
CA PHE A 66 -21.38 1.32 23.54
C PHE A 66 -21.19 2.82 23.73
N SER A 67 -20.54 3.26 24.82
CA SER A 67 -20.37 4.68 25.14
C SER A 67 -19.13 5.33 24.52
N MET A 68 -18.29 4.57 23.82
CA MET A 68 -17.01 5.03 23.24
C MET A 68 -17.18 6.23 22.32
N VAL A 69 -18.18 6.20 21.43
CA VAL A 69 -18.40 7.24 20.41
C VAL A 69 -18.62 8.62 21.03
N TRP A 70 -19.16 8.68 22.25
CA TRP A 70 -19.47 9.92 22.95
C TRP A 70 -18.37 10.28 23.95
N LYS A 71 -17.91 9.30 24.75
CA LYS A 71 -16.93 9.50 25.81
C LYS A 71 -15.50 9.66 25.32
N CYS A 72 -15.16 9.07 24.17
CA CYS A 72 -13.83 9.12 23.57
C CYS A 72 -13.76 10.00 22.31
N ARG A 73 -14.78 10.83 22.10
CA ARG A 73 -14.93 11.66 20.89
C ARG A 73 -13.77 12.64 20.70
N GLU A 74 -13.20 13.13 21.79
CA GLU A 74 -12.06 14.06 21.75
C GLU A 74 -10.79 13.35 21.27
N GLN A 75 -10.46 12.22 21.89
CA GLN A 75 -9.32 11.38 21.52
C GLN A 75 -9.48 10.87 20.07
N GLN A 76 -10.70 10.54 19.66
CA GLN A 76 -11.01 10.16 18.28
C GLN A 76 -10.69 11.27 17.28
N ARG A 77 -11.03 12.53 17.60
CA ARG A 77 -10.72 13.69 16.73
C ARG A 77 -9.23 13.93 16.63
N ILE A 78 -8.50 13.82 17.73
CA ILE A 78 -7.04 14.00 17.76
C ILE A 78 -6.36 12.94 16.88
N MET A 79 -6.72 11.67 17.08
CA MET A 79 -6.21 10.55 16.26
C MET A 79 -6.52 10.74 14.78
N ASN A 80 -7.77 11.08 14.44
CA ASN A 80 -8.16 11.33 13.05
C ASN A 80 -7.43 12.55 12.46
N GLY A 81 -7.21 13.60 13.26
CA GLY A 81 -6.44 14.77 12.86
C GLY A 81 -5.03 14.39 12.46
N CYS A 82 -4.31 13.62 13.27
CA CYS A 82 -2.97 13.14 12.92
C CYS A 82 -2.97 12.32 11.63
N MET A 83 -3.93 11.40 11.49
CA MET A 83 -4.00 10.54 10.30
C MET A 83 -4.25 11.35 9.02
N VAL A 84 -5.13 12.35 9.06
CA VAL A 84 -5.40 13.21 7.90
C VAL A 84 -4.22 14.11 7.56
N LEU A 85 -3.51 14.63 8.56
CA LEU A 85 -2.32 15.46 8.35
C LEU A 85 -1.18 14.70 7.66
N ASN A 86 -0.98 13.44 8.03
CA ASN A 86 0.06 12.57 7.44
C ASN A 86 -0.45 11.77 6.23
N ALA A 87 -1.72 11.92 5.85
CA ALA A 87 -2.28 11.26 4.68
C ALA A 87 -1.93 12.02 3.38
N THR A 88 -0.64 12.22 3.12
CA THR A 88 -0.14 13.00 1.97
C THR A 88 0.17 12.12 0.76
N GLN A 89 0.25 12.75 -0.41
CA GLN A 89 0.66 12.08 -1.66
C GLN A 89 2.08 11.52 -1.55
N GLU A 90 2.98 12.25 -0.90
CA GLU A 90 4.37 11.83 -0.67
C GLU A 90 4.45 10.52 0.13
N GLU A 91 3.61 10.39 1.15
CA GLU A 91 3.50 9.17 1.96
C GLU A 91 2.94 7.99 1.15
N GLN A 92 2.02 8.26 0.23
CA GLN A 92 1.51 7.25 -0.71
C GLN A 92 2.60 6.78 -1.67
N ASP A 93 3.44 7.69 -2.17
CA ASP A 93 4.52 7.35 -3.10
C ASP A 93 5.64 6.60 -2.39
N ARG A 94 5.99 6.99 -1.16
CA ARG A 94 6.90 6.21 -0.29
C ARG A 94 6.37 4.79 -0.07
N ALA A 95 5.07 4.64 0.20
CA ALA A 95 4.46 3.32 0.37
C ALA A 95 4.52 2.47 -0.91
N ARG A 96 4.39 3.08 -2.11
CA ARG A 96 4.59 2.38 -3.39
C ARG A 96 6.02 1.86 -3.50
N GLU A 97 7.01 2.72 -3.28
CA GLU A 97 8.42 2.36 -3.36
C GLU A 97 8.78 1.23 -2.39
N GLU A 98 8.32 1.31 -1.15
CA GLU A 98 8.51 0.26 -0.15
C GLU A 98 7.87 -1.07 -0.57
N TRP A 99 6.67 -1.02 -1.16
CA TRP A 99 5.99 -2.21 -1.66
C TRP A 99 6.78 -2.86 -2.80
N PHE A 100 7.29 -2.06 -3.76
CA PHE A 100 8.14 -2.54 -4.84
C PHE A 100 9.45 -3.14 -4.30
N ARG A 101 10.12 -2.46 -3.35
CA ARG A 101 11.34 -2.97 -2.70
C ARG A 101 11.10 -4.33 -2.04
N LYS A 102 10.02 -4.46 -1.27
CA LYS A 102 9.65 -5.73 -0.61
C LYS A 102 9.36 -6.84 -1.61
N LYS A 103 8.79 -6.53 -2.78
CA LYS A 103 8.54 -7.51 -3.85
C LYS A 103 9.84 -8.01 -4.47
N LEU A 104 10.78 -7.11 -4.78
CA LEU A 104 12.09 -7.47 -5.31
C LEU A 104 12.88 -8.33 -4.31
N GLU A 105 12.92 -7.92 -3.05
CA GLU A 105 13.60 -8.67 -1.99
C GLU A 105 13.02 -10.08 -1.81
N LYS A 106 11.68 -10.22 -1.85
CA LYS A 106 11.01 -11.52 -1.79
C LYS A 106 11.38 -12.39 -3.00
N ALA A 107 11.43 -11.83 -4.20
CA ALA A 107 11.81 -12.56 -5.41
C ALA A 107 13.26 -13.06 -5.32
N GLU A 108 14.17 -12.22 -4.85
CA GLU A 108 15.58 -12.61 -4.65
C GLU A 108 15.73 -13.72 -3.60
N LYS A 109 15.03 -13.60 -2.46
CA LYS A 109 15.03 -14.64 -1.41
C LYS A 109 14.51 -15.98 -1.92
N ILE A 110 13.45 -15.97 -2.74
CA ILE A 110 12.91 -17.19 -3.36
C ILE A 110 13.94 -17.80 -4.32
N LYS A 111 14.61 -16.97 -5.12
CA LYS A 111 15.65 -17.44 -6.04
C LYS A 111 16.81 -18.09 -5.29
N ARG A 112 17.33 -17.42 -4.25
CA ARG A 112 18.40 -17.95 -3.39
C ARG A 112 18.01 -19.25 -2.70
N ARG A 113 16.77 -19.36 -2.22
CA ARG A 113 16.28 -20.59 -1.58
C ARG A 113 16.21 -21.76 -2.56
N LYS A 114 15.73 -21.52 -3.78
CA LYS A 114 15.72 -22.55 -4.85
C LYS A 114 17.13 -22.99 -5.22
N GLU A 115 18.07 -22.06 -5.39
CA GLU A 115 19.48 -22.38 -5.67
C GLU A 115 20.11 -23.23 -4.55
N GLN A 116 19.79 -22.96 -3.29
CA GLN A 116 20.23 -23.76 -2.15
C GLN A 116 19.58 -25.16 -2.12
N GLU A 117 18.28 -25.25 -2.40
CA GLU A 117 17.55 -26.51 -2.51
C GLU A 117 18.13 -27.39 -3.64
N ASP A 118 18.39 -26.80 -4.81
CA ASP A 118 18.98 -27.49 -5.97
C ASP A 118 20.42 -27.95 -5.68
N ALA A 119 21.23 -27.11 -5.01
CA ALA A 119 22.59 -27.47 -4.60
C ALA A 119 22.62 -28.59 -3.55
N ALA A 120 21.68 -28.58 -2.59
CA ALA A 120 21.54 -29.64 -1.60
C ALA A 120 21.06 -30.97 -2.23
N ALA A 121 20.17 -30.90 -3.22
CA ALA A 121 19.73 -32.07 -3.98
C ALA A 121 20.87 -32.67 -4.82
N ALA A 122 21.79 -31.85 -5.32
CA ALA A 122 22.97 -32.31 -6.06
C ALA A 122 24.02 -33.00 -5.17
N THR A 123 24.21 -32.55 -3.93
CA THR A 123 25.20 -33.14 -3.00
C THR A 123 24.73 -34.43 -2.32
N GLY A 124 23.42 -34.64 -2.16
CA GLY A 124 22.85 -35.86 -1.55
C GLY A 124 22.77 -37.09 -2.47
N LYS A 125 23.21 -36.99 -3.73
CA LYS A 125 23.16 -38.06 -4.73
C LYS A 125 24.49 -38.80 -4.94
N ALA A 126 25.48 -38.58 -4.05
CA ALA A 126 26.80 -39.19 -4.07
C ALA A 126 26.95 -40.23 -2.95
#